data_AF-A0A7Z8P361-F1
#
_entry.id   AF-A0A7Z8P361-F1
#
_cell.length_a   1.000
_cell.length_b   1.000
_cell.length_c   1.000
_cell.angle_alpha   90.00
_cell.angle_beta   90.00
_cell.angle_gamma   90.00
#
_symmetry.space_group_name_H-M   'P 1'
#
loop_
_entity.id
_entity.type
_entity.pdbx_description
1 polymer ?
#
loop_
_entity_poly.entity_id
_entity_poly.type
_entity_poly.pdbx_seq_one_letter_code
_entity_poly.pdbx_strand_id
1 'polypeptide(L)'
;MKQNTNLKTIAGIFVFLAVFLLAIFFSVIYHPGAGLYVSARQVQEEPNNFVEFTQKELENYPYILKAVSSPGDDIKVPYEDEEVMDNLHEFDLILYNNDTEFMKIGDNYYHINIVWAD
;
A
#
# COMPACT_ATOMS: atom_id res chain seq x y z
N MET A 1 44.84 15.17 27.42
CA MET A 1 43.64 15.93 27.85
C MET A 1 42.68 14.98 28.55
N LYS A 2 42.36 15.20 29.83
CA LYS A 2 41.32 14.43 30.54
C LYS A 2 39.96 15.01 30.14
N GLN A 3 39.14 14.23 29.44
CA GLN A 3 37.79 14.63 29.06
C GLN A 3 36.91 14.58 30.31
N ASN A 4 36.59 15.75 30.87
CA ASN A 4 35.64 15.88 31.99
C ASN A 4 34.21 15.83 31.42
N THR A 5 33.77 14.64 31.05
CA THR A 5 32.42 14.46 30.51
C THR A 5 31.43 14.51 31.68
N ASN A 6 30.61 15.56 31.73
CA ASN A 6 29.57 15.71 32.75
C ASN A 6 28.56 14.57 32.61
N LEU A 7 28.16 13.95 33.72
CA LEU A 7 27.19 12.85 33.75
C LEU A 7 25.89 13.19 32.99
N LYS A 8 25.47 14.47 33.01
CA LYS A 8 24.31 14.96 32.25
C LYS A 8 24.51 14.87 30.73
N THR A 9 25.72 15.15 30.25
CA THR A 9 26.09 15.04 28.84
C THR A 9 26.10 13.57 28.42
N ILE A 10 26.62 12.68 29.28
CA ILE A 10 26.60 11.23 29.04
C ILE A 10 25.15 10.72 28.95
N ALA A 11 24.30 11.10 29.91
CA ALA A 11 22.89 10.72 29.91
C ALA A 11 22.14 11.24 28.67
N GLY A 12 22.40 12.49 28.25
CA GLY A 12 21.81 13.06 27.04
C GLY A 12 22.18 12.30 25.76
N ILE A 13 23.44 11.88 25.63
CA ILE A 13 23.90 11.06 24.50
C ILE A 13 23.19 9.71 24.48
N PHE A 14 23.03 9.05 25.63
CA PHE A 14 22.33 7.77 25.72
C PHE A 14 20.85 7.87 25.33
N VAL A 15 20.15 8.93 25.78
CA VAL A 15 18.75 9.16 25.41
C VAL A 15 18.62 9.40 23.90
N PHE A 16 19.49 10.24 23.32
CA PHE A 16 19.49 10.47 21.88
C PHE A 16 19.74 9.18 21.10
N LEU A 17 20.73 8.38 21.50
CA LEU A 17 21.04 7.11 20.86
C LEU A 17 19.86 6.13 20.94
N ALA A 18 19.18 6.05 22.09
CA ALA A 18 18.01 5.20 22.26
C ALA A 18 16.85 5.61 21.34
N VAL A 19 16.55 6.91 21.25
CA VAL A 19 15.51 7.44 20.34
C VAL A 19 15.88 7.19 18.88
N PHE A 20 17.15 7.40 18.51
CA PHE A 20 17.63 7.16 17.15
C PHE A 20 17.52 5.67 16.75
N LEU A 21 17.89 4.76 17.65
CA LEU A 21 17.75 3.31 17.41
C LEU A 21 16.28 2.88 17.31
N LEU A 22 15.39 3.46 18.13
CA LEU A 22 13.94 3.24 18.03
C LEU A 22 13.39 3.71 16.68
N ALA A 23 13.81 4.89 16.21
CA ALA A 23 13.40 5.40 14.90
C ALA A 23 13.85 4.47 13.76
N ILE A 24 15.09 3.95 13.80
CA ILE A 24 15.57 2.95 12.84
C ILE A 24 14.75 1.67 12.92
N PHE A 25 14.46 1.17 14.12
CA PHE A 25 13.68 -0.05 14.31
C PHE A 25 12.29 0.06 13.67
N PHE A 26 11.56 1.16 13.91
CA PHE A 26 10.29 1.41 13.26
C PHE A 26 10.45 1.60 11.74
N SER A 27 11.51 2.28 11.29
CA SER A 27 11.77 2.47 9.86
C SER A 27 12.03 1.15 9.10
N VAL A 28 12.64 0.15 9.74
CA VAL A 28 12.89 -1.17 9.14
C VAL A 28 11.60 -2.01 9.12
N ILE A 29 10.73 -1.86 10.12
CA ILE A 29 9.44 -2.58 10.18
C ILE A 29 8.43 -2.01 9.16
N TYR A 30 8.47 -0.70 8.91
CA TYR A 30 7.55 -0.04 7.96
C TYR A 30 7.95 -0.18 6.48
N HIS A 31 9.06 -0.87 6.17
CA HIS A 31 9.32 -1.20 4.78
C HIS A 31 8.33 -2.28 4.32
N PRO A 32 7.53 -2.04 3.27
CA PRO A 32 6.73 -3.09 2.66
C PRO A 32 7.71 -4.18 2.22
N GLY A 33 7.61 -5.37 2.83
CA GLY A 33 8.51 -6.47 2.48
C GLY A 33 8.23 -6.97 1.06
N ALA A 34 9.14 -7.76 0.48
CA ALA A 34 8.92 -8.35 -0.83
C ALA A 34 7.54 -9.03 -0.96
N GLY A 35 6.92 -8.92 -2.14
CA GLY A 35 5.66 -9.56 -2.48
C GLY A 35 4.79 -8.75 -3.43
N LEU A 36 3.57 -9.24 -3.65
CA LEU A 36 2.56 -8.59 -4.48
C LEU A 36 1.69 -7.66 -3.65
N TYR A 37 1.41 -6.48 -4.20
CA TYR A 37 0.60 -5.44 -3.58
C TYR A 37 -0.45 -4.91 -4.53
N VAL A 38 -1.61 -4.57 -3.97
CA VAL A 38 -2.69 -3.86 -4.65
C VAL A 38 -2.93 -2.55 -3.93
N SER A 39 -3.04 -1.46 -4.67
CA SER A 39 -3.45 -0.17 -4.12
C SER A 39 -4.55 0.46 -4.97
N ALA A 40 -5.43 1.21 -4.32
CA ALA A 40 -6.43 2.03 -4.99
C ALA A 40 -6.23 3.48 -4.54
N ARG A 41 -5.94 4.37 -5.47
CA ARG A 41 -5.79 5.80 -5.18
C ARG A 41 -7.00 6.54 -5.70
N GLN A 42 -7.74 7.18 -4.81
CA GLN A 42 -8.85 8.02 -5.24
C GLN A 42 -8.33 9.21 -6.05
N VAL A 43 -8.91 9.43 -7.23
CA VAL A 43 -8.59 10.57 -8.10
C VAL A 43 -9.75 11.55 -8.11
N GLN A 44 -9.44 12.85 -8.13
CA GLN A 44 -10.45 13.92 -8.02
C GLN A 44 -11.11 14.23 -9.37
N GLU A 45 -10.35 14.09 -10.46
CA GLU A 45 -10.82 14.38 -11.80
C GLU A 45 -11.28 13.08 -12.47
N GLU A 46 -12.35 13.19 -13.26
CA GLU A 46 -12.84 12.07 -14.06
C GLU A 46 -11.77 11.66 -15.09
N PRO A 47 -11.29 10.41 -15.06
CA PRO A 47 -10.31 9.93 -16.02
C PRO A 47 -10.96 9.76 -17.40
N ASN A 48 -10.16 9.91 -18.47
CA ASN A 48 -10.64 9.80 -19.85
C ASN A 48 -11.28 8.44 -20.18
N ASN A 49 -10.87 7.39 -19.47
CA ASN A 49 -11.38 6.04 -19.64
C ASN A 49 -11.39 5.34 -18.28
N PHE A 50 -12.46 4.62 -17.96
CA PHE A 50 -12.62 3.88 -16.72
C PHE A 50 -13.63 2.74 -16.89
N VAL A 51 -13.54 1.73 -16.04
CA VAL A 51 -14.57 0.70 -15.90
C VAL A 51 -15.42 1.00 -14.68
N GLU A 52 -16.74 0.92 -14.81
CA GLU A 52 -17.67 1.13 -13.70
C GLU A 52 -17.98 -0.21 -12.99
N PHE A 53 -17.88 -0.20 -11.67
CA PHE A 53 -18.24 -1.32 -10.81
C PHE A 53 -19.22 -0.85 -9.74
N THR A 54 -20.17 -1.71 -9.41
CA THR A 54 -20.97 -1.57 -8.20
C THR A 54 -20.20 -2.09 -6.99
N GLN A 55 -20.56 -1.60 -5.80
CA GLN A 55 -19.99 -2.10 -4.54
C GLN A 55 -20.14 -3.62 -4.41
N LYS A 56 -21.26 -4.16 -4.91
CA LYS A 56 -21.58 -5.60 -4.86
C LYS A 56 -20.73 -6.43 -5.81
N GLU A 57 -20.47 -5.94 -7.03
CA GLU A 57 -19.56 -6.63 -7.96
C GLU A 57 -18.14 -6.69 -7.38
N LEU A 58 -17.74 -5.67 -6.64
CA LEU A 58 -16.43 -5.64 -5.98
C LEU A 58 -16.28 -6.65 -4.83
N GLU A 59 -17.39 -7.18 -4.29
CA GLU A 59 -17.34 -8.28 -3.30
C GLU A 59 -16.71 -9.54 -3.91
N ASN A 60 -16.78 -9.71 -5.23
CA ASN A 60 -16.10 -10.79 -5.94
C ASN A 60 -14.58 -10.56 -6.05
N TYR A 61 -14.07 -9.36 -5.71
CA TYR A 61 -12.64 -9.02 -5.79
C TYR A 61 -12.12 -8.53 -4.43
N PRO A 62 -11.94 -9.41 -3.42
CA PRO A 62 -11.72 -9.02 -2.03
C PRO A 62 -10.51 -8.11 -1.80
N TYR A 63 -9.42 -8.29 -2.53
CA TYR A 63 -8.21 -7.46 -2.37
C TYR A 63 -8.34 -6.10 -3.05
N ILE A 64 -9.11 -6.00 -4.13
CA ILE A 64 -9.48 -4.71 -4.73
C ILE A 64 -10.43 -3.97 -3.78
N LEU A 65 -11.44 -4.66 -3.22
CA LEU A 65 -12.36 -4.09 -2.23
C LEU A 65 -11.63 -3.56 -0.99
N LYS A 66 -10.64 -4.31 -0.47
CA LYS A 66 -9.79 -3.84 0.62
C LYS A 66 -9.03 -2.57 0.24
N ALA A 67 -8.43 -2.54 -0.95
CA ALA A 67 -7.68 -1.37 -1.42
C ALA A 67 -8.58 -0.13 -1.58
N VAL A 68 -9.79 -0.30 -2.11
CA VAL A 68 -10.79 0.78 -2.20
C VAL A 68 -11.30 1.23 -0.83
N SER A 69 -11.39 0.31 0.15
CA SER A 69 -11.83 0.64 1.50
C SER A 69 -10.78 1.40 2.32
N SER A 70 -9.51 1.34 1.90
CA SER A 70 -8.38 2.09 2.47
C SER A 70 -7.58 2.81 1.37
N PRO A 71 -8.13 3.85 0.72
CA PRO A 71 -7.47 4.47 -0.42
C PRO A 71 -6.09 5.04 -0.07
N GLY A 72 -5.11 4.74 -0.92
CA GLY A 72 -3.71 5.16 -0.76
C GLY A 72 -2.83 4.18 0.01
N ASP A 73 -3.40 3.16 0.65
CA ASP A 73 -2.64 2.09 1.30
C ASP A 73 -2.28 0.99 0.29
N ASP A 74 -1.09 0.41 0.45
CA ASP A 74 -0.66 -0.78 -0.28
C ASP A 74 -1.11 -2.05 0.47
N ILE A 75 -2.05 -2.79 -0.12
CA ILE A 75 -2.58 -4.02 0.45
C ILE A 75 -1.71 -5.19 -0.01
N LYS A 76 -0.99 -5.82 0.93
CA LYS A 76 -0.23 -7.03 0.64
C LYS A 76 -1.16 -8.19 0.29
N VAL A 77 -0.89 -8.83 -0.85
CA VAL A 77 -1.63 -9.97 -1.34
C VAL A 77 -0.92 -11.27 -0.93
N PRO A 78 -1.63 -12.29 -0.44
CA PRO A 78 -1.09 -13.63 -0.27
C PRO A 78 -0.93 -14.30 -1.64
N TYR A 79 0.13 -13.94 -2.37
CA TYR A 79 0.35 -14.39 -3.75
C TYR A 79 0.61 -15.91 -3.90
N GLU A 80 0.78 -16.63 -2.79
CA GLU A 80 0.89 -18.09 -2.76
C GLU A 80 -0.48 -18.80 -2.85
N ASP A 81 -1.58 -18.05 -2.68
CA ASP A 81 -2.95 -18.55 -2.80
C ASP A 81 -3.43 -18.41 -4.26
N GLU A 82 -3.67 -19.56 -4.91
CA GLU A 82 -4.06 -19.64 -6.32
C GLU A 82 -5.41 -18.96 -6.61
N GLU A 83 -6.40 -19.11 -5.72
CA GLU A 83 -7.72 -18.49 -5.90
C GLU A 83 -7.61 -16.96 -5.86
N VAL A 84 -6.75 -16.45 -4.97
CA VAL A 84 -6.47 -15.02 -4.88
C VAL A 84 -5.77 -14.50 -6.12
N MET A 85 -4.80 -15.26 -6.65
CA MET A 85 -4.07 -14.88 -7.86
C MET A 85 -4.96 -14.90 -9.11
N ASP A 86 -5.81 -15.93 -9.26
CA ASP A 86 -6.76 -16.03 -10.35
C ASP A 86 -7.76 -14.87 -10.32
N ASN A 87 -8.26 -14.53 -9.13
CA ASN A 87 -9.19 -13.43 -8.95
C ASN A 87 -8.56 -12.06 -9.30
N LEU A 88 -7.32 -11.83 -8.88
CA LEU A 88 -6.59 -10.62 -9.24
C LEU A 88 -6.27 -10.56 -10.73
N HIS A 89 -5.91 -11.69 -11.33
CA HIS A 89 -5.66 -11.76 -12.76
C HIS A 89 -6.93 -11.49 -13.57
N GLU A 90 -8.08 -12.04 -13.16
CA GLU A 90 -9.36 -11.74 -13.80
C GLU A 90 -9.69 -10.25 -13.73
N PHE A 91 -9.49 -9.62 -12.57
CA PHE A 91 -9.69 -8.18 -12.43
C PHE A 91 -8.75 -7.36 -13.31
N ASP A 92 -7.45 -7.70 -13.31
CA ASP A 92 -6.44 -7.04 -14.15
C ASP A 92 -6.78 -7.15 -15.63
N LEU A 93 -7.29 -8.32 -16.07
CA LEU A 93 -7.77 -8.51 -17.43
C LEU A 93 -8.97 -7.63 -17.77
N ILE A 94 -9.89 -7.37 -16.84
CA ILE A 94 -11.01 -6.45 -17.09
C ILE A 94 -10.49 -5.04 -17.40
N LEU A 95 -9.55 -4.54 -16.59
CA LEU A 95 -8.93 -3.24 -16.79
C LEU A 95 -8.13 -3.19 -18.10
N TYR A 96 -7.28 -4.19 -18.33
CA TYR A 96 -6.47 -4.31 -19.55
C TYR A 96 -7.32 -4.36 -20.83
N ASN A 97 -8.38 -5.17 -20.84
CA ASN A 97 -9.26 -5.32 -22.01
C ASN A 97 -10.06 -4.04 -22.32
N ASN A 98 -10.21 -3.15 -21.34
CA ASN A 98 -10.84 -1.84 -21.51
C ASN A 98 -9.82 -0.71 -21.70
N ASP A 99 -8.52 -1.01 -21.80
CA ASP A 99 -7.44 -0.01 -21.97
C ASP A 99 -7.49 1.10 -20.91
N THR A 100 -7.60 0.70 -19.64
CA THR A 100 -7.62 1.64 -18.51
C THR A 100 -7.05 1.01 -17.25
N GLU A 101 -6.54 1.84 -16.35
CA GLU A 101 -6.15 1.48 -14.99
C GLU A 101 -7.13 2.08 -13.96
N PHE A 102 -8.22 2.70 -14.45
CA PHE A 102 -9.16 3.44 -13.62
C PHE A 102 -10.47 2.68 -13.46
N MET A 103 -10.98 2.73 -12.24
CA MET A 103 -12.27 2.18 -11.86
C MET A 103 -13.15 3.27 -11.25
N LYS A 104 -14.44 3.23 -11.55
CA LYS A 104 -15.46 4.07 -10.92
C LYS A 104 -16.33 3.22 -9.99
N ILE A 105 -16.59 3.71 -8.78
CA ILE A 105 -17.54 3.12 -7.82
C ILE A 105 -18.41 4.24 -7.25
N GLY A 106 -19.71 4.19 -7.55
CA GLY A 106 -20.63 5.27 -7.23
C GLY A 106 -20.17 6.58 -7.87
N ASP A 107 -19.94 7.61 -7.05
CA ASP A 107 -19.48 8.93 -7.52
C ASP A 107 -17.95 9.10 -7.46
N ASN A 108 -17.20 8.06 -7.09
CA ASN A 108 -15.75 8.13 -6.88
C ASN A 108 -14.97 7.38 -7.97
N TYR A 109 -13.81 7.94 -8.33
CA TYR A 109 -12.87 7.35 -9.27
C TYR A 109 -11.60 6.90 -8.54
N TYR A 110 -11.05 5.75 -8.93
CA TYR A 110 -9.86 5.15 -8.35
C TYR A 110 -8.89 4.74 -9.45
N HIS A 111 -7.62 5.10 -9.29
CA HIS A 111 -6.51 4.51 -10.02
C HIS A 111 -6.08 3.25 -9.29
N ILE A 112 -6.13 2.11 -9.98
CA ILE A 112 -5.76 0.81 -9.42
C ILE A 112 -4.36 0.46 -9.87
N ASN A 113 -3.53 0.00 -8.93
CA ASN A 113 -2.17 -0.43 -9.21
C ASN A 113 -1.92 -1.79 -8.58
N ILE A 114 -1.42 -2.75 -9.37
CA ILE A 114 -1.04 -4.10 -8.97
C ILE A 114 0.45 -4.25 -9.24
N VAL A 115 1.26 -4.36 -8.20
CA VAL A 115 2.73 -4.28 -8.31
C VAL A 115 3.42 -5.36 -7.49
N TRP A 116 4.46 -5.94 -8.08
CA TRP A 116 5.45 -6.74 -7.36
C TRP A 116 6.53 -5.81 -6.79
N ALA A 117 6.77 -5.92 -5.49
CA ALA A 117 7.87 -5.26 -4.80
C ALA A 117 8.92 -6.30 -4.40
N ASP A 118 10.19 -5.96 -4.63
CA ASP A 118 11.37 -6.78 -4.28
C ASP A 118 12.05 -6.28 -3.00
#